data_AF-A0A924IEW4-F1
#
_entry.id   AF-A0A924IEW4-F1
#
_cell.length_a   1.000
_cell.length_b   1.000
_cell.length_c   1.000
_cell.angle_alpha   90.00
_cell.angle_beta   90.00
_cell.angle_gamma   90.00
#
_symmetry.space_group_name_H-M   'P 1'
#
loop_
_entity.id
_entity.type
_entity.pdbx_description
1 polymer ?
#
loop_
_entity_poly.entity_id
_entity_poly.type
_entity_poly.pdbx_seq_one_letter_code
_entity_poly.pdbx_strand_id
1 'polypeptide(L)'
;MQFYRNEERRNVDDGYTSISFPFLQIVSPDFFIKADLNKTMLAGYLNSCSAVQKFVSKNNYNPVKMLLEKIKRHWSMNEFRTVTFH
;
A
#
# COMPACT_ATOMS: atom_id res chain seq x y z
N MET A 1 -1.91 15.04 -9.33
CA MET A 1 -2.12 14.24 -8.09
C MET A 1 -0.87 14.37 -7.24
N GLN A 2 -1.00 14.78 -5.98
CA GLN A 2 0.14 14.96 -5.09
C GLN A 2 0.48 13.61 -4.45
N PHE A 3 1.70 13.09 -4.68
CA PHE A 3 2.17 11.86 -4.05
C PHE A 3 2.61 12.16 -2.62
N TYR A 4 2.06 11.44 -1.63
CA TYR A 4 2.41 11.58 -0.21
C TYR A 4 3.67 10.80 0.16
N ARG A 5 4.70 10.86 -0.71
CA ARG A 5 6.00 10.21 -0.51
C ARG A 5 6.81 10.95 0.57
N ASN A 6 7.59 10.20 1.34
CA ASN A 6 8.58 10.77 2.26
C ASN A 6 9.93 10.75 1.56
N GLU A 7 10.68 11.86 1.56
CA GLU A 7 12.03 11.86 0.97
C GLU A 7 12.96 10.86 1.66
N GLU A 8 12.86 10.71 2.98
CA GLU A 8 13.57 9.69 3.76
C GLU A 8 13.26 8.25 3.33
N ARG A 9 12.10 8.02 2.69
CA ARG A 9 11.69 6.72 2.15
C ARG A 9 11.89 6.61 0.65
N ARG A 10 12.57 7.54 0.00
CA ARG A 10 12.78 7.51 -1.46
C ARG A 10 13.35 6.17 -1.92
N ASN A 11 14.39 5.68 -1.24
CA ASN A 11 15.01 4.39 -1.53
C ASN A 11 14.07 3.20 -1.27
N VAL A 12 13.06 3.33 -0.41
CA VAL A 12 12.07 2.27 -0.20
C VAL A 12 10.98 2.35 -1.28
N ASP A 13 10.51 3.56 -1.57
CA ASP A 13 9.45 3.86 -2.52
C ASP A 13 9.85 3.61 -3.99
N ASP A 14 11.14 3.57 -4.28
CA ASP A 14 11.71 3.17 -5.58
C ASP A 14 12.23 1.73 -5.60
N GLY A 15 12.00 0.94 -4.55
CA GLY A 15 12.44 -0.45 -4.50
C GLY A 15 13.96 -0.62 -4.41
N TYR A 16 14.63 0.34 -3.78
CA TYR A 16 16.08 0.44 -3.60
C TYR A 16 16.87 0.62 -4.89
N THR A 17 16.23 1.01 -5.99
CA THR A 17 16.90 1.15 -7.29
C THR A 17 17.92 2.29 -7.32
N SER A 18 17.74 3.32 -6.48
CA SER A 18 18.63 4.50 -6.45
C SER A 18 19.73 4.42 -5.39
N ILE A 19 19.81 3.34 -4.61
CA ILE A 19 20.81 3.24 -3.53
C ILE A 19 22.20 2.95 -4.08
N SER A 20 23.21 3.65 -3.58
CA SER A 20 24.61 3.29 -3.84
C SER A 20 24.93 2.02 -3.06
N PHE A 21 25.00 0.88 -3.76
CA PHE A 21 25.21 -0.44 -3.17
C PHE A 21 26.64 -0.93 -3.49
N PRO A 22 27.55 -1.06 -2.49
CA PRO A 22 28.97 -1.32 -2.72
C PRO A 22 29.29 -2.81 -2.97
N PHE A 23 28.33 -3.57 -3.48
CA PHE A 23 28.48 -4.99 -3.78
C PHE A 23 27.92 -5.32 -5.16
N LEU A 24 28.35 -6.46 -5.72
CA LEU A 24 27.81 -6.96 -6.98
C LEU A 24 26.32 -7.29 -6.82
N GLN A 25 25.48 -6.68 -7.66
CA GLN A 25 24.05 -7.00 -7.68
C GLN A 25 23.82 -8.35 -8.35
N ILE A 26 22.93 -9.14 -7.75
CA ILE A 26 22.43 -10.39 -8.34
C ILE A 26 20.98 -10.18 -8.78
N VAL A 27 20.55 -10.93 -9.79
CA VAL A 27 19.15 -10.92 -10.22
C VAL A 27 18.32 -11.64 -9.15
N SER A 28 17.33 -10.96 -8.59
CA SER A 28 16.33 -11.58 -7.73
C SER A 28 15.12 -12.01 -8.56
N PRO A 29 14.47 -13.16 -8.24
CA PRO A 29 13.15 -13.45 -8.77
C PRO A 29 12.13 -12.44 -8.22
N ASP A 30 10.97 -12.35 -8.88
CA ASP A 30 9.88 -11.54 -8.37
C ASP A 30 9.29 -12.18 -7.11
N PHE A 31 9.13 -11.37 -6.06
CA PHE A 31 8.46 -11.76 -4.83
C PHE A 31 7.18 -10.97 -4.66
N PHE A 32 6.14 -11.63 -4.15
CA PHE A 32 4.85 -11.00 -3.88
C PHE A 32 4.35 -11.43 -2.51
N ILE A 33 3.75 -10.49 -1.78
CA ILE A 33 3.01 -10.82 -0.56
C ILE A 33 1.59 -11.18 -0.98
N LYS A 34 1.14 -12.39 -0.68
CA LYS A 34 -0.24 -12.83 -0.88
C LYS A 34 -0.91 -13.00 0.47
N ALA A 35 -2.07 -12.39 0.64
CA ALA A 35 -2.85 -12.48 1.88
C ALA A 35 -4.34 -12.61 1.57
N ASP A 36 -5.02 -13.50 2.28
CA ASP A 36 -6.47 -13.58 2.27
C ASP A 36 -7.04 -12.60 3.28
N LEU A 37 -7.68 -11.56 2.76
CA LEU A 37 -8.22 -10.47 3.56
C LEU A 37 -9.73 -10.40 3.38
N ASN A 38 -10.44 -9.90 4.38
CA ASN A 38 -11.77 -9.33 4.19
C ASN A 38 -11.67 -7.80 4.08
N LYS A 39 -12.78 -7.12 3.76
CA LYS A 39 -12.81 -5.65 3.61
C LYS A 39 -12.28 -4.90 4.84
N THR A 40 -12.60 -5.36 6.04
CA THR A 40 -12.16 -4.73 7.30
C THR A 40 -10.66 -4.85 7.47
N MET A 41 -10.08 -6.02 7.16
CA MET A 41 -8.63 -6.24 7.24
C MET A 41 -7.89 -5.39 6.20
N LEU A 42 -8.40 -5.33 4.96
CA LEU A 42 -7.84 -4.46 3.92
C LEU A 42 -7.89 -2.98 4.35
N ALA A 43 -9.01 -2.54 4.93
CA ALA A 43 -9.14 -1.19 5.47
C ALA A 43 -8.09 -0.91 6.56
N GLY A 44 -7.90 -1.85 7.49
CA GLY A 44 -6.88 -1.73 8.53
C GLY A 44 -5.46 -1.59 7.97
N TYR A 45 -5.10 -2.45 7.02
CA TYR A 45 -3.82 -2.40 6.32
C TYR A 45 -3.59 -1.05 5.62
N LEU A 46 -4.56 -0.58 4.83
CA LEU A 46 -4.43 0.71 4.13
C LEU A 46 -4.34 1.90 5.11
N ASN A 47 -5.02 1.82 6.25
CA ASN A 47 -4.94 2.86 7.26
C ASN A 47 -3.60 2.85 8.03
N SER A 48 -2.82 1.77 8.05
CA SER A 48 -1.48 1.80 8.65
C SER A 48 -0.41 2.40 7.72
N CYS A 49 -0.71 2.57 6.42
CA CYS A 49 0.20 3.17 5.46
C CYS A 49 0.46 4.65 5.77
N SER A 50 1.74 5.04 5.92
CA SER A 50 2.14 6.43 6.22
C SER A 50 1.66 7.45 5.19
N ALA A 51 1.58 7.05 3.90
CA ALA A 51 1.06 7.90 2.83
C ALA A 51 -0.43 8.24 3.04
N VAL A 52 -1.23 7.27 3.49
CA VAL A 52 -2.65 7.48 3.83
C VAL A 52 -2.76 8.38 5.04
N GLN A 53 -1.95 8.17 6.07
CA GLN A 53 -1.94 9.04 7.26
C GLN A 53 -1.60 10.49 6.90
N LYS A 54 -0.55 10.72 6.09
CA LYS A 54 -0.22 12.08 5.61
C LYS A 54 -1.34 12.69 4.76
N PHE A 55 -1.97 11.89 3.91
CA PHE A 55 -3.14 12.34 3.15
C PHE A 55 -4.23 12.83 4.08
N VAL A 56 -4.59 12.04 5.08
CA VAL A 56 -5.63 12.38 6.06
C VAL A 56 -5.27 13.68 6.78
N SER A 57 -4.04 13.81 7.27
CA SER A 57 -3.58 15.02 7.97
C SER A 57 -3.67 16.28 7.09
N LYS A 58 -3.41 16.16 5.77
CA LYS A 58 -3.43 17.31 4.86
C LYS A 58 -4.82 17.69 4.35
N ASN A 59 -5.69 16.70 4.12
CA ASN A 59 -6.97 16.92 3.44
C ASN A 59 -8.18 16.82 4.39
N ASN A 60 -7.95 16.44 5.64
CA ASN A 60 -8.97 16.29 6.67
C ASN A 60 -10.08 15.27 6.33
N TYR A 61 -9.79 14.30 5.45
CA TYR A 61 -10.67 13.16 5.19
C TYR A 61 -9.87 11.90 4.87
N ASN A 62 -10.51 10.73 5.08
CA ASN A 62 -9.88 9.43 4.88
C ASN A 62 -10.23 8.82 3.50
N PRO A 63 -9.25 8.68 2.59
CA PRO A 63 -9.48 8.16 1.24
C PRO A 63 -9.86 6.67 1.25
N VAL A 64 -9.49 5.92 2.30
CA VAL A 64 -9.85 4.50 2.44
C VAL A 64 -11.36 4.35 2.53
N LYS A 65 -12.07 5.26 3.20
CA LYS A 65 -13.54 5.23 3.26
C LYS A 65 -14.16 5.29 1.87
N MET A 66 -13.68 6.19 1.02
CA MET A 66 -14.17 6.32 -0.36
C MET A 66 -13.86 5.08 -1.21
N LEU A 67 -12.69 4.46 -1.01
CA LEU A 67 -12.33 3.22 -1.68
C LEU A 67 -13.27 2.07 -1.28
N LEU A 68 -13.51 1.89 0.03
CA LEU A 68 -14.39 0.86 0.54
C LEU A 68 -15.81 1.00 -0.01
N GLU A 69 -16.32 2.23 -0.10
CA GLU A 69 -17.63 2.51 -0.69
C GLU A 69 -17.72 2.12 -2.17
N LYS A 70 -16.63 2.26 -2.93
CA LYS A 70 -16.59 1.85 -4.34
C LYS A 70 -16.61 0.33 -4.49
N ILE A 71 -15.88 -0.39 -3.64
CA ILE A 71 -15.75 -1.85 -3.75
C ILE A 71 -16.83 -2.61 -2.99
N LYS A 72 -17.63 -1.97 -2.13
CA LYS A 72 -18.65 -2.64 -1.29
C LYS A 72 -19.67 -3.45 -2.09
N ARG A 73 -19.99 -3.02 -3.31
CA ARG A 73 -20.94 -3.69 -4.21
C ARG A 73 -20.39 -4.96 -4.86
N HIS A 74 -19.06 -5.09 -4.87
CA HIS A 74 -18.35 -6.19 -5.52
C HIS A 74 -17.68 -7.13 -4.53
N TRP A 75 -17.72 -6.80 -3.23
CA TRP A 75 -17.06 -7.56 -2.19
C TRP A 75 -17.96 -7.63 -0.96
N SER A 76 -18.48 -8.82 -0.69
CA SER A 76 -19.42 -9.07 0.41
C SER A 76 -18.71 -8.95 1.78
N MET A 77 -19.47 -8.73 2.86
CA MET A 77 -18.90 -8.47 4.19
C MET A 77 -18.07 -9.63 4.74
N ASN A 78 -18.54 -10.87 4.56
CA ASN A 78 -17.92 -12.09 5.07
C ASN A 78 -17.03 -12.80 4.04
N GLU A 79 -16.83 -12.17 2.89
CA GLU A 79 -16.04 -12.75 1.80
C GLU A 79 -14.56 -12.43 2.00
N PHE A 80 -13.72 -13.45 1.95
CA PHE A 80 -12.28 -13.31 1.88
C PHE A 80 -11.83 -13.36 0.42
N ARG A 81 -10.86 -12.51 0.07
CA ARG A 81 -10.22 -12.51 -1.24
C ARG A 81 -8.71 -12.47 -1.08
N THR A 82 -8.01 -13.21 -1.93
CA THR A 82 -6.56 -13.13 -2.03
C THR A 82 -6.18 -11.80 -2.64
N VAL A 83 -5.47 -10.98 -1.87
CA VAL A 83 -4.85 -9.73 -2.31
C VAL A 83 -3.36 -9.97 -2.49
N THR A 84 -2.83 -9.49 -3.61
CA THR A 84 -1.39 -9.56 -3.91
C THR A 84 -0.80 -8.15 -3.81
N PHE A 85 0.24 -8.00 -2.99
CA PHE A 85 1.00 -6.77 -2.85
C PHE A 85 2.34 -6.90 -3.57
N HIS A 86 2.71 -5.83 -4.27
CA HIS A 86 3.95 -5.65 -5.03
C HIS A 86 4.87 -4.69 -4.29
#